data_AF-A0A2I4C3W7-F1
#
_entry.id   AF-A0A2I4C3W7-F1
#
_cell.length_a   1.000
_cell.length_b   1.000
_cell.length_c   1.000
_cell.angle_alpha   90.00
_cell.angle_beta   90.00
_cell.angle_gamma   90.00
#
_symmetry.space_group_name_H-M   'P 1'
#
loop_
_entity.id
_entity.type
_entity.pdbx_description
1 polymer ?
#
loop_
_entity_poly.entity_id
_entity_poly.type
_entity_poly.pdbx_seq_one_letter_code
_entity_poly.pdbx_strand_id
1 'polypeptide(L)'
;MNREDDHKYSHQTIVIMENDAAVTESATNLFKRHQTASTLMVYNNGSLHTLHRSLMSPSQHTGVVLVGHGSQTTTGAFLFAGFSPEELAGHVSTLKTEFITGDIDAVSLIGCNLGNDQHFALRMLQSLRSVSVETKLHLHTDLLSVNSDGEIMTGRDGIWRSHDPSSRVTAELSPTGNLLTSKTLGCAGSVFPNYKGNSLYHHSLTWPRHPQMFVPLELRKKYPSIDCLEGLTWSLFFEESDKKRAPNYTPKDNRLDAVWLKEQDMIQVDNIVLKHISNIQDLLVEIRYTAREEITSDLFYVLNECIYKVHGYNLSVSLMGKFMRTDDEAEIELFRQSFSDQQRESSLQEMQQGLKASKFTDFCRQTFQFQQCTYNCERWGRYFMSAVFSASVRNFRTFSLFLMSVIGCEVGRSGGSDSPLCSAFVGDDHPMITDEPWPEQLKRGFYGCTVDNYQMAPQNRQSWLDQVVAKENALYVKSKQIMDAFNHKDETELDIFGKIKVMNKYVFSSYLEYFRGTPEGKKLKRGCTSGFQQN
;
A
#
# COMPACT_ATOMS: atom_id res chain seq x y z
N MET A 1 35.70 23.92 14.02
CA MET A 1 35.15 24.04 12.64
C MET A 1 33.64 24.09 12.81
N ASN A 2 33.03 25.21 12.44
CA ASN A 2 31.78 25.75 13.03
C ASN A 2 30.56 24.84 12.88
N ARG A 3 29.90 24.56 14.03
CA ARG A 3 28.56 23.97 14.15
C ARG A 3 27.53 25.09 13.99
N GLU A 4 27.02 25.31 12.80
CA GLU A 4 25.87 26.21 12.56
C GLU A 4 24.57 25.39 12.52
N ASP A 5 23.97 25.17 13.69
CA ASP A 5 22.50 25.07 13.90
C ASP A 5 22.12 24.81 15.38
N ASP A 6 23.09 24.59 16.28
CA ASP A 6 22.86 24.07 17.64
C ASP A 6 22.23 25.04 18.67
N HIS A 7 21.95 26.30 18.34
CA HIS A 7 21.49 27.31 19.32
C HIS A 7 20.45 28.31 18.79
N LYS A 8 19.38 27.85 18.13
CA LYS A 8 18.32 28.78 17.67
C LYS A 8 17.24 29.09 18.72
N TYR A 9 16.98 28.17 19.65
CA TYR A 9 15.98 28.35 20.72
C TYR A 9 16.57 28.00 22.08
N SER A 10 16.17 28.73 23.12
CA SER A 10 16.58 28.45 24.49
C SER A 10 15.81 27.28 25.12
N HIS A 11 14.63 26.96 24.59
CA HIS A 11 13.87 25.76 24.94
C HIS A 11 13.04 25.24 23.76
N GLN A 12 12.85 23.93 23.67
CA GLN A 12 11.96 23.30 22.69
C GLN A 12 10.90 22.41 23.35
N THR A 13 9.64 22.55 22.97
CA THR A 13 8.59 21.60 23.33
C THR A 13 8.31 20.68 22.15
N ILE A 14 8.63 19.40 22.29
CA ILE A 14 8.44 18.36 21.28
C ILE A 14 7.17 17.58 21.62
N VAL A 15 6.25 17.47 20.67
CA VAL A 15 4.94 16.82 20.87
C VAL A 15 4.75 15.68 19.89
N ILE A 16 4.50 14.49 20.42
CA ILE A 16 4.02 13.32 19.67
C ILE A 16 2.54 13.53 19.38
N MET A 17 2.18 13.75 18.12
CA MET A 17 0.80 14.13 17.74
C MET A 17 -0.12 12.94 17.47
N GLU A 18 0.43 11.75 17.24
CA GLU A 18 -0.34 10.53 16.99
C GLU A 18 0.36 9.30 17.56
N ASN A 19 -0.44 8.26 17.84
CA ASN A 19 0.06 6.99 18.37
C ASN A 19 0.54 6.08 17.24
N ASP A 20 1.67 6.45 16.65
CA ASP A 20 2.39 5.66 15.65
C ASP A 20 3.84 5.41 16.11
N ALA A 21 4.40 4.25 15.75
CA ALA A 21 5.73 3.85 16.18
C ALA A 21 6.83 4.73 15.57
N ALA A 22 6.73 5.08 14.29
CA ALA A 22 7.68 5.96 13.60
C ALA A 22 7.64 7.38 14.16
N VAL A 23 6.44 7.88 14.48
CA VAL A 23 6.24 9.21 15.08
C VAL A 23 6.84 9.24 16.50
N THR A 24 6.52 8.23 17.31
CA THR A 24 7.01 8.11 18.69
C THR A 24 8.54 7.99 18.72
N GLU A 25 9.11 7.15 17.86
CA GLU A 25 10.56 6.98 17.73
C GLU A 25 11.22 8.28 17.30
N SER A 26 10.68 8.95 16.27
CA SER A 26 11.24 10.19 15.75
C SER A 26 11.24 11.31 16.79
N ALA A 27 10.13 11.51 17.49
CA ALA A 27 10.02 12.51 18.55
C ALA A 27 10.98 12.20 19.72
N THR A 28 11.12 10.92 20.06
CA THR A 28 12.04 10.46 21.11
C THR A 28 13.49 10.73 20.73
N ASN A 29 13.88 10.48 19.48
CA ASN A 29 15.24 10.73 18.99
C ASN A 29 15.54 12.24 18.93
N LEU A 30 14.59 13.07 18.46
CA LEU A 30 14.70 14.54 18.53
C LEU A 30 14.89 15.03 19.98
N PHE A 31 14.11 14.49 20.92
CA PHE A 31 14.25 14.82 22.34
C PHE A 31 15.62 14.41 22.88
N LYS A 32 16.10 13.21 22.54
CA LYS A 32 17.39 12.69 23.01
C LYS A 32 18.58 13.56 22.58
N ARG A 33 18.49 14.23 21.43
CA ARG A 33 19.53 15.13 20.93
C ARG A 33 19.76 16.34 21.84
N HIS A 34 18.70 16.87 22.46
CA HIS A 34 18.76 18.07 23.31
C HIS A 34 17.97 17.92 24.62
N GLN A 35 18.14 16.81 25.36
CA GLN A 35 17.32 16.46 26.53
C GLN A 35 17.24 17.55 27.60
N THR A 36 18.33 18.28 27.85
CA THR A 36 18.38 19.32 28.88
C THR A 36 17.68 20.60 28.46
N ALA A 37 17.48 20.83 27.16
CA ALA A 37 16.85 22.01 26.61
C ALA A 37 15.46 21.73 26.01
N SER A 38 14.93 20.52 26.16
CA SER A 38 13.66 20.09 25.55
C SER A 38 12.68 19.50 26.56
N THR A 39 11.39 19.66 26.27
CA THR A 39 10.28 18.97 26.96
C THR A 39 9.62 18.02 25.96
N LEU A 40 9.37 16.77 26.34
CA LEU A 40 8.67 15.79 25.50
C LEU A 40 7.25 15.58 26.02
N MET A 41 6.28 15.73 25.13
CA MET A 41 4.86 15.57 25.40
C MET A 41 4.21 14.63 24.38
N VAL A 42 3.05 14.10 24.72
CA VAL A 42 2.20 13.33 23.83
C VAL A 42 0.79 13.90 23.85
N TYR A 43 0.19 14.02 22.67
CA TYR A 43 -1.22 14.31 22.51
C TYR A 43 -2.00 12.99 22.46
N ASN A 44 -2.96 12.81 23.36
CA ASN A 44 -3.78 11.61 23.45
C ASN A 44 -5.21 11.97 23.83
N ASN A 45 -6.20 11.46 23.07
CA ASN A 45 -7.63 11.59 23.35
C ASN A 45 -8.10 13.02 23.73
N GLY A 46 -7.62 14.03 23.01
CA GLY A 46 -8.04 15.42 23.27
C GLY A 46 -7.26 16.15 24.36
N SER A 47 -6.18 15.55 24.89
CA SER A 47 -5.40 16.15 25.98
C SER A 47 -3.89 15.96 25.78
N LEU A 48 -3.12 16.93 26.27
CA LEU A 48 -1.65 16.89 26.25
C LEU A 48 -1.13 16.33 27.57
N HIS A 49 -0.22 15.37 27.48
CA HIS A 49 0.44 14.75 28.62
C HIS A 49 1.95 14.94 28.52
N THR A 50 2.58 15.43 29.59
CA THR A 50 4.04 15.52 29.67
C THR A 50 4.64 14.15 29.96
N LEU A 51 5.55 13.69 29.09
CA LEU A 51 6.32 12.46 29.31
C LEU A 51 7.64 12.78 30.01
N HIS A 52 8.34 13.82 29.55
CA HIS A 52 9.57 14.32 30.15
C HIS A 52 9.55 15.84 30.21
N ARG A 53 9.89 16.40 31.37
CA ARG A 53 9.97 17.84 31.59
C ARG A 53 11.41 18.24 31.87
N SER A 54 11.93 19.22 31.13
CA SER A 54 13.19 19.87 31.53
C SER A 54 12.93 20.91 32.63
N LEU A 55 13.93 21.13 33.49
CA LEU A 55 13.95 22.21 34.46
C LEU A 55 14.10 23.54 33.70
N MET A 56 12.98 24.10 33.27
CA MET A 56 12.94 25.36 32.53
C MET A 56 13.64 26.47 33.31
N SER A 57 14.63 27.10 32.68
CA SER A 57 14.92 28.51 32.97
C SER A 57 13.88 29.35 32.23
N PRO A 58 13.30 30.41 32.82
CA PRO A 58 12.34 31.28 32.13
C PRO A 58 13.04 31.92 30.92
N SER A 59 12.82 31.32 29.75
CA SER A 59 13.58 31.59 28.54
C SER A 59 12.75 32.47 27.61
N GLN A 60 13.37 33.47 26.99
CA GLN A 60 12.67 34.42 26.13
C GLN A 60 12.31 33.83 24.76
N HIS A 61 12.88 32.69 24.34
CA HIS A 61 12.81 32.16 22.97
C HIS A 61 12.44 30.67 22.94
N THR A 62 11.15 30.36 22.73
CA THR A 62 10.63 28.98 22.78
C THR A 62 10.22 28.49 21.40
N GLY A 63 10.74 27.32 21.01
CA GLY A 63 10.30 26.59 19.81
C GLY A 63 9.28 25.50 20.14
N VAL A 64 8.27 25.32 19.29
CA VAL A 64 7.37 24.17 19.34
C VAL A 64 7.66 23.26 18.16
N VAL A 65 7.82 21.96 18.43
CA VAL A 65 8.06 20.93 17.42
C VAL A 65 6.94 19.91 17.52
N LEU A 66 6.07 19.89 16.51
CA LEU A 66 5.03 18.87 16.41
C LEU A 66 5.56 17.76 15.49
N VAL A 67 5.47 16.51 15.94
CA VAL A 67 5.93 15.34 15.19
C VAL A 67 4.73 14.48 14.84
N GLY A 68 4.60 14.16 13.56
CA GLY A 68 3.46 13.42 13.03
C GLY A 68 3.59 13.23 11.52
N HIS A 69 2.69 12.47 10.95
CA HIS A 69 2.63 12.20 9.54
C HIS A 69 2.00 13.38 8.80
N GLY A 70 2.65 13.79 7.71
CA GLY A 70 1.97 14.55 6.67
C GLY A 70 1.06 13.61 5.87
N SER A 71 -0.13 14.06 5.50
CA SER A 71 -1.04 13.33 4.62
C SER A 71 -1.87 14.28 3.76
N GLN A 72 -2.52 13.72 2.74
CA GLN A 72 -3.43 14.44 1.86
C GLN A 72 -4.75 13.68 1.77
N THR A 73 -5.85 14.39 2.01
CA THR A 73 -7.20 13.85 1.84
C THR A 73 -7.51 13.57 0.38
N THR A 74 -8.57 12.79 0.12
CA THR A 74 -9.04 12.50 -1.24
C THR A 74 -9.48 13.74 -2.02
N THR A 75 -9.79 14.84 -1.34
CA THR A 75 -10.14 16.13 -1.96
C THR A 75 -8.91 17.01 -2.24
N GLY A 76 -7.72 16.52 -1.91
CA GLY A 76 -6.46 17.24 -2.09
C GLY A 76 -6.06 18.15 -0.92
N ALA A 77 -6.86 18.24 0.15
CA ALA A 77 -6.50 19.03 1.32
C ALA A 77 -5.43 18.33 2.16
N PHE A 78 -4.38 19.07 2.53
CA PHE A 78 -3.29 18.57 3.37
C PHE A 78 -3.68 18.55 4.86
N LEU A 79 -3.26 17.49 5.56
CA LEU A 79 -3.43 17.30 6.99
C LEU A 79 -2.08 16.95 7.64
N PHE A 80 -1.98 17.18 8.94
CA PHE A 80 -0.83 16.76 9.74
C PHE A 80 -1.29 16.03 10.99
N ALA A 81 -0.82 14.79 11.18
CA ALA A 81 -1.31 13.85 12.19
C ALA A 81 -2.85 13.68 12.17
N GLY A 82 -3.45 13.80 10.97
CA GLY A 82 -4.90 13.76 10.77
C GLY A 82 -5.66 15.06 11.07
N PHE A 83 -4.98 16.10 11.54
CA PHE A 83 -5.59 17.39 11.88
C PHE A 83 -5.49 18.41 10.75
N SER A 84 -6.53 19.23 10.64
CA SER A 84 -6.56 20.43 9.81
C SER A 84 -5.71 21.57 10.42
N PRO A 85 -5.33 22.59 9.62
CA PRO A 85 -4.61 23.76 10.14
C PRO A 85 -5.29 24.44 11.33
N GLU A 86 -6.63 24.50 11.34
CA GLU A 86 -7.40 25.15 12.40
C GLU A 86 -7.34 24.36 13.71
N GLU A 87 -7.46 23.04 13.63
CA GLU A 87 -7.36 22.14 14.79
C GLU A 87 -5.95 22.21 15.40
N LEU A 88 -4.90 22.19 14.55
CA LEU A 88 -3.51 22.33 14.97
C LEU A 88 -3.25 23.67 15.66
N ALA A 89 -3.81 24.77 15.15
CA ALA A 89 -3.70 26.06 15.81
C ALA A 89 -4.34 26.05 17.21
N GLY A 90 -5.46 25.34 17.39
CA GLY A 90 -6.06 25.11 18.71
C GLY A 90 -5.14 24.36 19.66
N HIS A 91 -4.43 23.32 19.17
CA HIS A 91 -3.45 22.58 19.98
C HIS A 91 -2.24 23.44 20.36
N VAL A 92 -1.71 24.23 19.42
CA VAL A 92 -0.60 25.16 19.70
C VAL A 92 -1.03 26.25 20.68
N SER A 93 -2.27 26.76 20.58
CA SER A 93 -2.82 27.70 21.55
C SER A 93 -2.86 27.10 22.96
N THR A 94 -3.33 25.85 23.08
CA THR A 94 -3.35 25.12 24.36
C THR A 94 -1.95 24.97 24.96
N LEU A 95 -0.95 24.63 24.12
CA LEU A 95 0.47 24.61 24.54
C LEU A 95 0.94 25.97 25.05
N LYS A 96 0.61 27.05 24.31
CA LYS A 96 0.97 28.42 24.69
C LYS A 96 0.36 28.80 26.05
N THR A 97 -0.90 28.45 26.28
CA THR A 97 -1.63 28.88 27.49
C THR A 97 -1.28 28.07 28.73
N GLU A 98 -1.05 26.77 28.58
CA GLU A 98 -0.93 25.85 29.73
C GLU A 98 0.52 25.49 30.08
N PHE A 99 1.43 25.50 29.10
CA PHE A 99 2.76 24.89 29.26
C PHE A 99 3.92 25.83 28.96
N ILE A 100 3.72 26.86 28.14
CA ILE A 100 4.79 27.75 27.66
C ILE A 100 4.66 29.13 28.32
N THR A 101 5.73 29.61 28.91
CA THR A 101 5.83 30.99 29.43
C THR A 101 6.52 31.87 28.39
N GLY A 102 5.78 32.79 27.78
CA GLY A 102 6.31 33.73 26.78
C GLY A 102 5.77 33.47 25.37
N ASP A 103 6.46 34.02 24.37
CA ASP A 103 6.09 33.85 22.96
C ASP A 103 6.72 32.62 22.32
N ILE A 104 6.05 32.13 21.27
CA ILE A 104 6.51 31.00 20.46
C ILE A 104 7.18 31.58 19.23
N ASP A 105 8.50 31.44 19.12
CA ASP A 105 9.26 32.02 17.99
C ASP A 105 8.99 31.28 16.68
N ALA A 106 8.88 29.95 16.78
CA ALA A 106 8.54 29.12 15.64
C ALA A 106 7.80 27.85 16.06
N VAL A 107 6.90 27.42 15.18
CA VAL A 107 6.29 26.10 15.15
C VAL A 107 6.92 25.31 14.01
N SER A 108 7.51 24.16 14.30
CA SER A 108 8.06 23.24 13.31
C SER A 108 7.15 22.02 13.18
N LEU A 109 6.66 21.75 11.98
CA LEU A 109 5.92 20.53 11.69
C LEU A 109 6.88 19.52 11.06
N ILE A 110 7.27 18.52 11.85
CA ILE A 110 8.12 17.42 11.40
C ILE A 110 7.22 16.34 10.83
N GLY A 111 6.85 16.53 9.57
CA GLY A 111 6.05 15.62 8.75
C GLY A 111 6.29 15.89 7.27
N CYS A 112 6.11 14.87 6.44
CA CYS A 112 6.48 14.93 5.03
C CYS A 112 5.56 15.83 4.19
N ASN A 113 6.10 16.41 3.12
CA ASN A 113 5.38 17.08 2.01
C ASN A 113 4.50 18.30 2.32
N LEU A 114 4.32 18.72 3.58
CA LEU A 114 3.49 19.88 3.93
C LEU A 114 3.99 21.20 3.34
N GLY A 115 5.31 21.32 3.14
CA GLY A 115 5.93 22.52 2.56
C GLY A 115 5.61 22.72 1.08
N ASN A 116 4.98 21.74 0.42
CA ASN A 116 4.54 21.85 -0.97
C ASN A 116 3.20 22.59 -1.11
N ASP A 117 2.44 22.77 -0.02
CA ASP A 117 1.14 23.45 -0.05
C ASP A 117 1.16 24.82 0.65
N GLN A 118 1.18 25.87 -0.16
CA GLN A 118 1.09 27.24 0.33
C GLN A 118 -0.27 27.53 0.98
N HIS A 119 -1.35 26.85 0.59
CA HIS A 119 -2.67 27.06 1.20
C HIS A 119 -2.73 26.51 2.62
N PHE A 120 -2.17 25.33 2.88
CA PHE A 120 -1.98 24.79 4.22
C PHE A 120 -1.19 25.78 5.09
N ALA A 121 -0.02 26.24 4.62
CA ALA A 121 0.83 27.17 5.37
C ALA A 121 0.10 28.49 5.71
N LEU A 122 -0.62 29.06 4.73
CA LEU A 122 -1.41 30.27 4.92
C LEU A 122 -2.51 30.06 5.97
N ARG A 123 -3.31 29.01 5.84
CA ARG A 123 -4.41 28.72 6.77
C ARG A 123 -3.91 28.45 8.19
N MET A 124 -2.80 27.73 8.32
CA MET A 124 -2.19 27.44 9.62
C MET A 124 -1.77 28.74 10.31
N LEU A 125 -1.02 29.61 9.61
CA LEU A 125 -0.57 30.87 10.19
C LEU A 125 -1.72 31.85 10.48
N GLN A 126 -2.75 31.89 9.63
CA GLN A 126 -3.94 32.71 9.88
C GLN A 126 -4.71 32.20 11.11
N SER A 127 -4.82 30.88 11.26
CA SER A 127 -5.46 30.25 12.42
C SER A 127 -4.66 30.45 13.70
N LEU A 128 -3.32 30.39 13.63
CA LEU A 128 -2.45 30.71 14.76
C LEU A 128 -2.60 32.18 15.18
N ARG A 129 -2.63 33.11 14.22
CA ARG A 129 -2.85 34.54 14.50
C ARG A 129 -4.22 34.80 15.13
N SER A 130 -5.28 34.11 14.70
CA SER A 130 -6.63 34.29 15.27
C SER A 130 -6.71 33.83 16.73
N VAL A 131 -5.84 32.92 17.16
CA VAL A 131 -5.67 32.50 18.56
C VAL A 131 -4.49 33.19 19.27
N SER A 132 -4.07 34.36 18.77
CA SER A 132 -3.02 35.21 19.37
C SER A 132 -1.63 34.55 19.48
N VAL A 133 -1.29 33.70 18.51
CA VAL A 133 0.04 33.11 18.31
C VAL A 133 0.65 33.69 17.03
N GLU A 134 1.49 34.71 17.16
CA GLU A 134 2.31 35.22 16.04
C GLU A 134 3.65 34.50 16.03
N THR A 135 3.94 33.76 14.97
CA THR A 135 5.10 32.87 14.93
C THR A 135 5.52 32.55 13.49
N LYS A 136 6.69 31.94 13.33
CA LYS A 136 7.15 31.36 12.06
C LYS A 136 6.74 29.90 11.98
N LEU A 137 6.44 29.44 10.77
CA LEU A 137 6.13 28.04 10.51
C LEU A 137 7.28 27.40 9.73
N HIS A 138 7.81 26.29 10.22
CA HIS A 138 8.78 25.47 9.52
C HIS A 138 8.12 24.19 9.00
N LEU A 139 8.24 23.97 7.70
CA LEU A 139 7.64 22.85 6.96
C LEU A 139 8.69 22.18 6.08
N HIS A 140 8.39 20.97 5.60
CA HIS A 140 9.27 20.25 4.68
C HIS A 140 8.57 19.80 3.39
N THR A 141 9.29 19.84 2.27
CA THR A 141 8.79 19.53 0.92
C THR A 141 8.98 18.08 0.49
N ASP A 142 9.83 17.32 1.21
CA ASP A 142 10.23 15.98 0.83
C ASP A 142 9.84 14.96 1.92
N LEU A 143 10.21 13.69 1.72
CA LEU A 143 10.10 12.66 2.75
C LEU A 143 11.05 12.96 3.90
N LEU A 144 10.59 12.73 5.12
CA LEU A 144 11.31 12.94 6.36
C LEU A 144 11.36 11.66 7.17
N SER A 145 12.47 11.48 7.88
CA SER A 145 12.63 10.53 8.96
C SER A 145 13.58 11.14 9.99
N VAL A 146 13.66 10.59 11.19
CA VAL A 146 14.64 11.02 12.20
C VAL A 146 15.47 9.80 12.60
N ASN A 147 16.79 9.90 12.44
CA ASN A 147 17.69 8.80 12.80
C ASN A 147 17.88 8.70 14.33
N SER A 148 18.63 7.69 14.78
CA SER A 148 18.89 7.45 16.21
C SER A 148 19.62 8.60 16.92
N ASP A 149 20.34 9.44 16.16
CA ASP A 149 21.09 10.58 16.69
C ASP A 149 20.23 11.85 16.78
N GLY A 150 18.96 11.78 16.38
CA GLY A 150 18.04 12.92 16.36
C GLY A 150 18.30 13.88 15.21
N GLU A 151 18.94 13.42 14.14
CA GLU A 151 19.09 14.18 12.90
C GLU A 151 17.88 13.95 11.99
N ILE A 152 17.36 15.05 11.43
CA ILE A 152 16.32 14.99 10.41
C ILE A 152 16.96 14.52 9.10
N MET A 153 16.46 13.40 8.60
CA MET A 153 16.85 12.76 7.36
C MET A 153 15.81 13.11 6.29
N THR A 154 16.27 13.59 5.14
CA THR A 154 15.43 13.89 3.99
C THR A 154 15.60 12.81 2.93
N GLY A 155 14.50 12.22 2.47
CA GLY A 155 14.48 11.16 1.47
C GLY A 155 14.02 11.66 0.10
N ARG A 156 14.81 11.38 -0.94
CA ARG A 156 14.46 11.60 -2.34
C ARG A 156 14.96 10.44 -3.21
N ASP A 157 14.10 9.88 -4.05
CA ASP A 157 14.43 8.78 -4.97
C ASP A 157 15.12 7.59 -4.29
N GLY A 158 14.66 7.24 -3.08
CA GLY A 158 15.23 6.15 -2.27
C GLY A 158 16.56 6.46 -1.59
N ILE A 159 17.09 7.68 -1.73
CA ILE A 159 18.34 8.13 -1.14
C ILE A 159 18.04 9.07 0.03
N TRP A 160 18.59 8.76 1.20
CA TRP A 160 18.46 9.59 2.39
C TRP A 160 19.67 10.48 2.61
N ARG A 161 19.44 11.73 3.00
CA ARG A 161 20.47 12.74 3.28
C ARG A 161 20.19 13.41 4.60
N SER A 162 21.24 13.63 5.38
CA SER A 162 21.16 14.50 6.56
C SER A 162 21.28 15.96 6.14
N HIS A 163 20.72 16.88 6.92
CA HIS A 163 20.95 18.33 6.77
C HIS A 163 20.70 18.82 5.34
N ASP A 164 19.54 18.52 4.75
CA ASP A 164 19.17 19.04 3.43
C ASP A 164 18.30 20.31 3.57
N PRO A 165 18.89 21.52 3.50
CA PRO A 165 18.17 22.77 3.69
C PRO A 165 17.19 23.04 2.54
N SER A 166 17.40 22.44 1.36
CA SER A 166 16.50 22.62 0.21
C SER A 166 15.11 22.06 0.46
N SER A 167 15.00 21.11 1.39
CA SER A 167 13.73 20.51 1.82
C SER A 167 12.94 21.38 2.79
N ARG A 168 13.57 22.36 3.45
CA ARG A 168 12.95 23.17 4.51
C ARG A 168 12.38 24.48 3.97
N VAL A 169 11.09 24.69 4.20
CA VAL A 169 10.38 25.94 3.94
C VAL A 169 10.12 26.66 5.25
N THR A 170 10.44 27.95 5.31
CA THR A 170 10.03 28.83 6.39
C THR A 170 8.94 29.77 5.88
N ALA A 171 7.79 29.74 6.53
CA ALA A 171 6.63 30.56 6.22
C ALA A 171 6.30 31.49 7.37
N GLU A 172 5.89 32.72 7.07
CA GLU A 172 5.39 33.70 8.03
C GLU A 172 4.33 34.59 7.38
N LEU A 173 3.51 35.26 8.19
CA LEU A 173 2.57 36.25 7.69
C LEU A 173 3.16 37.64 7.81
N SER A 174 3.04 38.43 6.74
CA SER A 174 3.30 39.86 6.79
C SER A 174 2.35 40.56 7.77
N PRO A 175 2.64 41.82 8.16
CA PRO A 175 1.70 42.64 8.94
C PRO A 175 0.34 42.81 8.24
N THR A 176 0.32 42.78 6.91
CA THR A 176 -0.92 42.86 6.10
C THR A 176 -1.64 41.52 5.93
N GLY A 177 -1.09 40.42 6.47
CA GLY A 177 -1.69 39.08 6.38
C GLY A 177 -1.38 38.29 5.11
N ASN A 178 -0.37 38.71 4.34
CA ASN A 178 0.09 37.96 3.16
C ASN A 178 1.12 36.91 3.58
N LEU A 179 1.09 35.74 2.95
CA LEU A 179 2.09 34.69 3.17
C LEU A 179 3.44 35.09 2.57
N LEU A 180 4.48 35.04 3.39
CA LEU A 180 5.87 35.17 2.99
C LEU A 180 6.54 33.81 3.19
N THR A 181 7.06 33.22 2.11
CA THR A 181 7.80 31.95 2.17
C THR A 181 9.25 32.16 1.76
N SER A 182 10.17 31.58 2.51
CA SER A 182 11.59 31.51 2.18
C SER A 182 12.06 30.06 2.22
N LYS A 183 12.93 29.70 1.27
CA LYS A 183 13.64 28.42 1.29
C LYS A 183 15.00 28.62 1.92
N THR A 184 15.41 27.68 2.76
CA THR A 184 16.74 27.74 3.37
C THR A 184 17.78 27.37 2.31
N LEU A 185 18.77 28.22 2.11
CA LEU A 185 19.89 27.95 1.19
C LEU A 185 21.04 27.31 1.97
N GLY A 186 21.67 26.30 1.37
CA GLY A 186 22.85 25.64 1.93
C GLY A 186 23.18 24.36 1.17
N CYS A 187 24.31 23.73 1.52
CA CYS A 187 24.71 22.46 0.95
C CYS A 187 24.08 21.31 1.75
N ALA A 188 23.55 20.31 1.04
CA ALA A 188 23.07 19.08 1.69
C ALA A 188 24.23 18.34 2.38
N GLY A 189 23.94 17.75 3.53
CA GLY A 189 24.90 16.93 4.28
C GLY A 189 25.12 15.55 3.68
N SER A 190 25.69 14.66 4.49
CA SER A 190 26.08 13.31 4.08
C SER A 190 24.89 12.47 3.59
N VAL A 191 25.17 11.59 2.62
CA VAL A 191 24.24 10.60 2.07
C VAL A 191 24.34 9.28 2.84
N PHE A 192 23.19 8.67 3.13
CA PHE A 192 23.08 7.42 3.89
C PHE A 192 22.37 6.34 3.06
N PRO A 193 23.07 5.64 2.17
CA PRO A 193 22.45 4.71 1.22
C PRO A 193 21.83 3.46 1.87
N ASN A 194 22.30 3.08 3.07
CA ASN A 194 21.80 1.91 3.80
C ASN A 194 20.74 2.27 4.86
N TYR A 195 20.45 3.56 5.05
CA TYR A 195 19.41 3.99 5.96
C TYR A 195 18.06 3.75 5.30
N LYS A 196 17.22 2.89 5.88
CA LYS A 196 15.89 2.60 5.33
C LYS A 196 14.86 3.66 5.71
N GLY A 197 15.04 4.30 6.88
CA GLY A 197 14.19 5.35 7.41
C GLY A 197 12.77 4.87 7.74
N ASN A 198 12.21 5.44 8.80
CA ASN A 198 10.77 5.36 9.07
C ASN A 198 10.15 6.68 8.62
N SER A 199 9.56 6.69 7.42
CA SER A 199 9.06 7.92 6.79
C SER A 199 7.85 8.49 7.56
N LEU A 200 7.89 9.77 7.90
CA LEU A 200 6.81 10.52 8.53
C LEU A 200 5.76 10.98 7.51
N TYR A 201 5.44 10.10 6.55
CA TYR A 201 4.39 10.30 5.56
C TYR A 201 3.38 9.18 5.70
N HIS A 202 2.14 9.55 6.00
CA HIS A 202 1.06 8.58 5.94
C HIS A 202 0.52 8.65 4.53
N HIS A 203 1.02 7.77 3.65
CA HIS A 203 0.27 7.39 2.46
C HIS A 203 -0.86 6.46 2.91
N SER A 204 -1.74 6.92 3.82
CA SER A 204 -3.05 6.29 3.89
C SER A 204 -3.85 6.84 2.73
N LEU A 205 -3.68 6.20 1.56
CA LEU A 205 -4.87 5.90 0.80
C LEU A 205 -5.74 5.02 1.70
N THR A 206 -6.46 5.63 2.65
CA THR A 206 -7.54 4.95 3.35
C THR A 206 -8.44 4.46 2.25
N TRP A 207 -8.65 3.15 2.22
CA TRP A 207 -9.42 2.59 1.12
C TRP A 207 -10.78 3.26 1.05
N PRO A 208 -11.29 3.45 -0.16
CA PRO A 208 -12.45 4.29 -0.34
C PRO A 208 -13.64 3.66 0.38
N ARG A 209 -14.26 4.45 1.27
CA ARG A 209 -15.39 4.01 2.10
C ARG A 209 -16.70 3.86 1.32
N HIS A 210 -16.71 4.33 0.07
CA HIS A 210 -17.86 4.29 -0.82
C HIS A 210 -17.41 3.87 -2.23
N PRO A 211 -18.26 3.15 -2.98
CA PRO A 211 -18.03 2.81 -4.39
C PRO A 211 -17.50 3.97 -5.23
N GLN A 212 -16.42 3.73 -5.99
CA GLN A 212 -15.77 4.70 -6.90
C GLN A 212 -15.24 4.01 -8.16
N MET A 213 -15.00 4.80 -9.21
CA MET A 213 -14.35 4.35 -10.45
C MET A 213 -12.87 4.68 -10.40
N PHE A 214 -11.99 3.75 -10.75
CA PHE A 214 -10.53 3.94 -10.71
C PHE A 214 -9.91 4.04 -12.09
N VAL A 215 -10.51 3.40 -13.10
CA VAL A 215 -10.05 3.53 -14.49
C VAL A 215 -10.47 4.89 -15.07
N PRO A 216 -9.54 5.64 -15.69
CA PRO A 216 -9.83 6.93 -16.32
C PRO A 216 -10.99 6.87 -17.32
N LEU A 217 -11.76 7.96 -17.40
CA LEU A 217 -12.95 8.04 -18.24
C LEU A 217 -12.67 7.74 -19.73
N GLU A 218 -11.51 8.17 -20.22
CA GLU A 218 -11.03 7.96 -21.58
C GLU A 218 -10.91 6.46 -21.89
N LEU A 219 -10.28 5.71 -20.98
CA LEU A 219 -10.12 4.27 -21.12
C LEU A 219 -11.44 3.53 -20.93
N ARG A 220 -12.32 3.98 -20.03
CA ARG A 220 -13.67 3.40 -19.88
C ARG A 220 -14.52 3.54 -21.14
N LYS A 221 -14.42 4.67 -21.84
CA LYS A 221 -15.08 4.86 -23.14
C LYS A 221 -14.55 3.90 -24.20
N LYS A 222 -13.24 3.60 -24.17
CA LYS A 222 -12.58 2.68 -25.11
C LYS A 222 -12.86 1.21 -24.77
N TYR A 223 -12.96 0.89 -23.47
CA TYR A 223 -13.07 -0.47 -22.92
C TYR A 223 -14.32 -0.59 -22.03
N PRO A 224 -15.51 -0.77 -22.62
CA PRO A 224 -16.78 -0.60 -21.91
C PRO A 224 -17.09 -1.68 -20.87
N SER A 225 -16.37 -2.81 -20.85
CA SER A 225 -16.64 -3.88 -19.88
C SER A 225 -15.90 -3.69 -18.55
N ILE A 226 -15.00 -2.71 -18.49
CA ILE A 226 -14.21 -2.41 -17.28
C ILE A 226 -15.10 -1.99 -16.11
N ASP A 227 -16.20 -1.30 -16.39
CA ASP A 227 -17.14 -0.88 -15.34
C ASP A 227 -17.73 -2.07 -14.58
N CYS A 228 -18.06 -3.16 -15.30
CA CYS A 228 -18.58 -4.39 -14.71
C CYS A 228 -17.47 -5.11 -13.89
N LEU A 229 -16.22 -5.09 -14.36
CA LEU A 229 -15.05 -5.61 -13.64
C LEU A 229 -14.72 -4.83 -12.36
N GLU A 230 -14.77 -3.49 -12.39
CA GLU A 230 -14.59 -2.66 -11.19
C GLU A 230 -15.66 -2.94 -10.15
N GLY A 231 -16.92 -3.14 -10.58
CA GLY A 231 -18.01 -3.52 -9.67
C GLY A 231 -17.80 -4.87 -8.97
N LEU A 232 -17.37 -5.89 -9.71
CA LEU A 232 -17.00 -7.19 -9.11
C LEU A 232 -15.86 -7.02 -8.11
N THR A 233 -14.85 -6.23 -8.47
CA THR A 233 -13.68 -5.98 -7.62
C THR A 233 -14.07 -5.31 -6.29
N TRP A 234 -14.97 -4.33 -6.35
CA TRP A 234 -15.55 -3.71 -5.15
C TRP A 234 -16.22 -4.73 -4.24
N SER A 235 -17.06 -5.60 -4.81
CA SER A 235 -17.80 -6.58 -4.02
C SER A 235 -16.95 -7.68 -3.38
N LEU A 236 -15.73 -7.89 -3.88
CA LEU A 236 -14.75 -8.81 -3.32
C LEU A 236 -13.93 -8.16 -2.20
N PHE A 237 -13.41 -6.95 -2.42
CA PHE A 237 -12.40 -6.36 -1.53
C PHE A 237 -12.91 -5.33 -0.53
N PHE A 238 -14.14 -4.86 -0.70
CA PHE A 238 -14.78 -4.02 0.31
C PHE A 238 -15.25 -4.86 1.48
N GLU A 239 -14.70 -4.60 2.65
CA GLU A 239 -15.12 -5.23 3.90
C GLU A 239 -15.09 -4.17 5.00
N GLU A 240 -16.12 -4.17 5.85
CA GLU A 240 -16.37 -3.12 6.85
C GLU A 240 -15.37 -3.14 8.02
N SER A 241 -14.54 -4.19 8.13
CA SER A 241 -13.54 -4.33 9.20
C SER A 241 -12.13 -4.62 8.64
N ASP A 242 -11.17 -3.78 8.98
CA ASP A 242 -9.84 -3.72 8.33
C ASP A 242 -8.77 -4.66 8.90
N LYS A 243 -9.16 -5.64 9.73
CA LYS A 243 -8.21 -6.44 10.53
C LYS A 243 -8.24 -7.94 10.29
N LYS A 244 -9.09 -8.44 9.39
CA LYS A 244 -9.16 -9.88 9.13
C LYS A 244 -7.89 -10.37 8.42
N ARG A 245 -7.33 -11.46 8.92
CA ARG A 245 -6.17 -12.18 8.37
C ARG A 245 -6.51 -13.65 8.23
N ALA A 246 -5.77 -14.34 7.37
CA ALA A 246 -5.70 -15.79 7.34
C ALA A 246 -5.21 -16.35 8.69
N PRO A 247 -5.57 -17.61 9.00
CA PRO A 247 -5.08 -18.27 10.19
C PRO A 247 -3.55 -18.42 10.16
N ASN A 248 -2.94 -18.50 11.34
CA ASN A 248 -1.54 -18.90 11.42
C ASN A 248 -1.42 -20.37 10.97
N TYR A 249 -0.34 -20.68 10.28
CA TYR A 249 -0.07 -22.05 9.86
C TYR A 249 0.32 -22.91 11.07
N THR A 250 -0.24 -24.10 11.13
CA THR A 250 0.13 -25.15 12.09
C THR A 250 0.12 -26.46 11.32
N PRO A 251 1.24 -27.21 11.30
CA PRO A 251 1.30 -28.48 10.58
C PRO A 251 0.18 -29.43 11.03
N LYS A 252 -0.47 -30.10 10.08
CA LYS A 252 -1.49 -31.12 10.40
C LYS A 252 -0.87 -32.39 11.01
N ASP A 253 0.38 -32.67 10.66
CA ASP A 253 1.17 -33.79 11.17
C ASP A 253 2.34 -33.23 11.99
N ASN A 254 2.43 -33.62 13.26
CA ASN A 254 3.49 -33.21 14.18
C ASN A 254 4.89 -33.73 13.78
N ARG A 255 4.98 -34.55 12.72
CA ARG A 255 6.25 -35.02 12.14
C ARG A 255 6.79 -34.09 11.05
N LEU A 256 6.03 -33.07 10.65
CA LEU A 256 6.47 -32.10 9.65
C LEU A 256 7.15 -30.93 10.34
N ASP A 257 8.39 -30.67 9.97
CA ASP A 257 9.13 -29.47 10.38
C ASP A 257 9.50 -28.61 9.16
N ALA A 258 9.73 -27.32 9.43
CA ALA A 258 10.14 -26.38 8.40
C ALA A 258 11.58 -26.66 7.94
N VAL A 259 11.73 -27.11 6.70
CA VAL A 259 13.01 -27.26 6.01
C VAL A 259 13.26 -26.02 5.17
N TRP A 260 14.21 -25.20 5.59
CA TRP A 260 14.61 -23.99 4.89
C TRP A 260 15.67 -24.27 3.82
N LEU A 261 15.63 -23.51 2.73
CA LEU A 261 16.61 -23.62 1.64
C LEU A 261 18.00 -23.12 2.04
N LYS A 262 18.11 -22.16 2.96
CA LYS A 262 19.39 -21.68 3.50
C LYS A 262 19.37 -21.65 5.02
N GLU A 263 20.50 -21.99 5.63
CA GLU A 263 20.67 -21.99 7.08
C GLU A 263 20.50 -20.59 7.69
N GLN A 264 20.88 -19.53 6.97
CA GLN A 264 20.69 -18.14 7.43
C GLN A 264 19.22 -17.76 7.59
N ASP A 265 18.33 -18.41 6.83
CA ASP A 265 16.88 -18.20 6.93
C ASP A 265 16.28 -18.87 8.18
N MET A 266 17.01 -19.81 8.82
CA MET A 266 16.63 -20.40 10.12
C MET A 266 16.83 -19.43 11.30
N ILE A 267 17.77 -18.49 11.20
CA ILE A 267 18.19 -17.63 12.33
C ILE A 267 17.14 -16.53 12.63
N GLN A 268 16.16 -16.32 11.75
CA GLN A 268 15.06 -15.36 11.93
C GLN A 268 13.73 -15.99 12.37
N VAL A 269 13.68 -17.30 12.62
CA VAL A 269 12.42 -18.07 12.77
C VAL A 269 11.60 -17.70 14.01
N ASP A 270 12.24 -17.32 15.12
CA ASP A 270 11.55 -17.11 16.41
C ASP A 270 10.50 -15.96 16.39
N ASN A 271 10.50 -15.10 15.37
CA ASN A 271 9.55 -13.99 15.23
C ASN A 271 8.74 -14.00 13.92
N ILE A 272 8.83 -15.05 13.10
CA ILE A 272 8.11 -15.11 11.82
C ILE A 272 6.71 -15.71 12.01
N VAL A 273 5.69 -14.90 11.73
CA VAL A 273 4.29 -15.38 11.67
C VAL A 273 4.01 -15.92 10.27
N LEU A 274 3.90 -17.24 10.16
CA LEU A 274 3.50 -17.92 8.94
C LEU A 274 1.97 -17.92 8.80
N LYS A 275 1.45 -17.32 7.73
CA LYS A 275 0.01 -17.33 7.42
C LYS A 275 -0.35 -18.46 6.46
N HIS A 276 -1.40 -19.20 6.76
CA HIS A 276 -1.82 -20.33 5.94
C HIS A 276 -2.86 -19.90 4.90
N ILE A 277 -2.52 -20.01 3.62
CA ILE A 277 -3.45 -19.80 2.52
C ILE A 277 -4.01 -21.17 2.12
N SER A 278 -5.16 -21.54 2.69
CA SER A 278 -5.77 -22.87 2.49
C SER A 278 -6.97 -22.88 1.55
N ASN A 279 -7.56 -21.70 1.32
CA ASN A 279 -8.76 -21.52 0.54
C ASN A 279 -8.80 -20.11 -0.09
N ILE A 280 -9.77 -19.87 -0.98
CA ILE A 280 -9.91 -18.59 -1.69
C ILE A 280 -10.22 -17.42 -0.76
N GLN A 281 -10.90 -17.64 0.38
CA GLN A 281 -11.18 -16.60 1.35
C GLN A 281 -9.90 -16.15 2.08
N ASP A 282 -9.03 -17.08 2.47
CA ASP A 282 -7.71 -16.78 3.06
C ASP A 282 -6.88 -15.94 2.07
N LEU A 283 -6.89 -16.35 0.80
CA LEU A 283 -6.19 -15.66 -0.28
C LEU A 283 -6.69 -14.21 -0.43
N LEU A 284 -8.02 -14.02 -0.46
CA LEU A 284 -8.64 -12.70 -0.56
C LEU A 284 -8.25 -11.77 0.60
N VAL A 285 -8.34 -12.24 1.85
CA VAL A 285 -8.03 -11.39 3.02
C VAL A 285 -6.53 -11.06 3.12
N GLU A 286 -5.65 -11.94 2.65
CA GLU A 286 -4.21 -11.66 2.62
C GLU A 286 -3.80 -10.77 1.45
N ILE A 287 -4.43 -10.88 0.27
CA ILE A 287 -4.29 -9.90 -0.82
C ILE A 287 -4.71 -8.52 -0.30
N ARG A 288 -5.87 -8.47 0.37
CA ARG A 288 -6.42 -7.28 1.01
C ARG A 288 -5.38 -6.68 1.97
N TYR A 289 -4.95 -7.45 2.96
CA TYR A 289 -3.99 -6.97 3.96
C TYR A 289 -2.67 -6.47 3.34
N THR A 290 -2.09 -7.22 2.40
CA THR A 290 -0.78 -6.89 1.80
C THR A 290 -0.84 -5.66 0.89
N ALA A 291 -2.02 -5.35 0.35
CA ALA A 291 -2.23 -4.16 -0.48
C ALA A 291 -2.27 -2.85 0.32
N ARG A 292 -2.24 -2.89 1.65
CA ARG A 292 -2.08 -1.69 2.48
C ARG A 292 -0.67 -1.13 2.29
N GLU A 293 -0.57 0.16 1.94
CA GLU A 293 0.72 0.79 1.60
C GLU A 293 1.68 0.92 2.80
N GLU A 294 1.15 0.93 4.01
CA GLU A 294 1.92 0.89 5.26
C GLU A 294 2.59 -0.47 5.52
N ILE A 295 2.23 -1.52 4.78
CA ILE A 295 2.85 -2.84 4.90
C ILE A 295 4.09 -2.88 4.01
N THR A 296 5.21 -2.52 4.62
CA THR A 296 6.54 -2.49 3.99
C THR A 296 7.45 -3.64 4.43
N SER A 297 7.07 -4.36 5.49
CA SER A 297 7.76 -5.56 5.97
C SER A 297 7.52 -6.77 5.08
N ASP A 298 8.50 -7.66 5.01
CA ASP A 298 8.34 -8.94 4.33
C ASP A 298 7.30 -9.81 5.04
N LEU A 299 6.46 -10.50 4.26
CA LEU A 299 5.41 -11.39 4.78
C LEU A 299 5.66 -12.82 4.33
N PHE A 300 5.23 -13.77 5.16
CA PHE A 300 5.45 -15.18 4.94
C PHE A 300 4.14 -15.96 4.90
N TYR A 301 3.99 -16.75 3.84
CA TYR A 301 2.79 -17.51 3.54
C TYR A 301 3.13 -18.98 3.33
N VAL A 302 2.24 -19.85 3.81
CA VAL A 302 2.28 -21.28 3.53
C VAL A 302 1.18 -21.63 2.54
N LEU A 303 1.56 -22.29 1.45
CA LEU A 303 0.67 -22.79 0.40
C LEU A 303 1.17 -24.18 -0.03
N ASN A 304 0.33 -25.21 0.10
CA ASN A 304 0.71 -26.62 -0.16
C ASN A 304 2.01 -27.02 0.56
N GLU A 305 2.10 -26.71 1.87
CA GLU A 305 3.28 -26.97 2.71
C GLU A 305 4.56 -26.23 2.30
N CYS A 306 4.54 -25.44 1.22
CA CYS A 306 5.67 -24.63 0.79
C CYS A 306 5.61 -23.24 1.45
N ILE A 307 6.77 -22.77 1.90
CA ILE A 307 6.94 -21.47 2.58
C ILE A 307 7.40 -20.45 1.55
N TYR A 308 6.58 -19.42 1.33
CA TYR A 308 6.86 -18.33 0.41
C TYR A 308 7.05 -17.02 1.16
N LYS A 309 8.07 -16.28 0.77
CA LYS A 309 8.31 -14.90 1.20
C LYS A 309 7.81 -13.95 0.12
N VAL A 310 6.92 -13.04 0.50
CA VAL A 310 6.48 -11.91 -0.32
C VAL A 310 7.20 -10.67 0.18
N HIS A 311 8.02 -10.07 -0.68
CA HIS A 311 8.82 -8.90 -0.34
C HIS A 311 7.94 -7.67 -0.14
N GLY A 312 8.07 -7.01 1.01
CA GLY A 312 7.16 -5.93 1.39
C GLY A 312 7.25 -4.69 0.50
N TYR A 313 8.42 -4.42 -0.09
CA TYR A 313 8.65 -3.25 -0.96
C TYR A 313 8.16 -3.48 -2.39
N ASN A 314 8.66 -4.52 -3.05
CA ASN A 314 8.43 -4.76 -4.48
C ASN A 314 7.51 -5.93 -4.79
N LEU A 315 6.95 -6.62 -3.78
CA LEU A 315 6.02 -7.74 -3.94
C LEU A 315 6.57 -8.92 -4.73
N SER A 316 7.90 -9.03 -4.91
CA SER A 316 8.51 -10.21 -5.50
C SER A 316 8.31 -11.42 -4.57
N VAL A 317 8.29 -12.61 -5.14
CA VAL A 317 8.04 -13.85 -4.40
C VAL A 317 9.22 -14.81 -4.50
N SER A 318 9.66 -15.26 -3.34
CA SER A 318 10.74 -16.22 -3.17
C SER A 318 10.23 -17.46 -2.43
N LEU A 319 10.58 -18.64 -2.94
CA LEU A 319 10.45 -19.87 -2.18
C LEU A 319 11.54 -19.87 -1.10
N MET A 320 11.15 -20.07 0.16
CA MET A 320 12.07 -20.05 1.30
C MET A 320 12.31 -21.43 1.90
N GLY A 321 11.32 -22.32 1.79
CA GLY A 321 11.37 -23.62 2.42
C GLY A 321 10.10 -24.42 2.19
N LYS A 322 10.01 -25.57 2.86
CA LYS A 322 8.87 -26.48 2.81
C LYS A 322 8.75 -27.23 4.13
N PHE A 323 7.52 -27.46 4.58
CA PHE A 323 7.26 -28.39 5.68
C PHE A 323 7.38 -29.82 5.17
N MET A 324 8.36 -30.56 5.72
CA MET A 324 8.72 -31.90 5.28
C MET A 324 8.98 -32.78 6.50
N ARG A 325 8.95 -34.10 6.30
CA ARG A 325 9.34 -35.03 7.35
C ARG A 325 10.86 -34.99 7.52
N THR A 326 11.33 -34.85 8.75
CA THR A 326 12.76 -34.72 9.06
C THR A 326 13.52 -36.05 9.10
N ASP A 327 12.81 -37.17 8.99
CA ASP A 327 13.42 -38.51 8.95
C ASP A 327 13.84 -38.98 7.54
N ASP A 328 13.55 -38.20 6.49
CA ASP A 328 13.96 -38.47 5.10
C ASP A 328 15.02 -37.46 4.61
N GLU A 329 16.28 -37.66 5.01
CA GLU A 329 17.40 -36.80 4.63
C GLU A 329 17.60 -36.72 3.11
N ALA A 330 17.29 -37.79 2.37
CA ALA A 330 17.44 -37.83 0.92
C ALA A 330 16.44 -36.89 0.22
N GLU A 331 15.18 -36.88 0.67
CA GLU A 331 14.16 -35.96 0.15
C GLU A 331 14.52 -34.49 0.45
N ILE A 332 15.05 -34.22 1.64
CA ILE A 332 15.50 -32.88 2.06
C ILE A 332 16.64 -32.37 1.18
N GLU A 333 17.64 -33.20 0.92
CA GLU A 333 18.80 -32.84 0.11
C GLU A 333 18.39 -32.62 -1.37
N LEU A 334 17.53 -33.49 -1.91
CA LEU A 334 16.95 -33.31 -3.24
C LEU A 334 16.18 -32.00 -3.37
N PHE A 335 15.40 -31.63 -2.35
CA PHE A 335 14.70 -30.35 -2.30
C PHE A 335 15.68 -29.17 -2.31
N ARG A 336 16.69 -29.16 -1.44
CA ARG A 336 17.68 -28.08 -1.38
C ARG A 336 18.46 -27.92 -2.69
N GLN A 337 18.91 -29.03 -3.29
CA GLN A 337 19.62 -29.00 -4.57
C GLN A 337 18.74 -28.51 -5.72
N SER A 338 17.45 -28.85 -5.72
CA SER A 338 16.52 -28.44 -6.79
C SER A 338 16.20 -26.94 -6.78
N PHE A 339 16.44 -26.25 -5.67
CA PHE A 339 16.00 -24.87 -5.45
C PHE A 339 17.10 -23.93 -4.92
N SER A 340 18.36 -24.39 -4.81
CA SER A 340 19.51 -23.61 -4.31
C SER A 340 19.75 -22.29 -5.06
N ASP A 341 19.44 -22.28 -6.36
CA ASP A 341 19.82 -21.19 -7.29
C ASP A 341 18.72 -20.11 -7.43
N GLN A 342 17.59 -20.23 -6.73
CA GLN A 342 16.41 -19.36 -6.93
C GLN A 342 16.53 -17.94 -6.35
N GLN A 343 17.74 -17.41 -6.13
CA GLN A 343 17.96 -16.16 -5.39
C GLN A 343 17.63 -14.85 -6.13
N ARG A 344 17.29 -14.89 -7.42
CA ARG A 344 16.99 -13.66 -8.18
C ARG A 344 15.49 -13.43 -8.30
N GLU A 345 15.11 -12.16 -8.26
CA GLU A 345 13.83 -11.72 -8.78
C GLU A 345 13.70 -12.25 -10.21
N SER A 346 12.74 -13.17 -10.38
CA SER A 346 12.49 -13.78 -11.67
C SER A 346 11.25 -13.14 -12.27
N SER A 347 11.30 -12.87 -13.57
CA SER A 347 10.10 -12.46 -14.30
C SER A 347 9.08 -13.61 -14.31
N LEU A 348 7.80 -13.31 -14.55
CA LEU A 348 6.78 -14.35 -14.72
C LEU A 348 7.13 -15.31 -15.87
N GLN A 349 7.75 -14.80 -16.94
CA GLN A 349 8.19 -15.60 -18.08
C GLN A 349 9.30 -16.60 -17.69
N GLU A 350 10.26 -16.20 -16.85
CA GLU A 350 11.28 -17.10 -16.30
C GLU A 350 10.67 -18.14 -15.36
N MET A 351 9.76 -17.74 -14.48
CA MET A 351 9.08 -18.68 -13.57
C MET A 351 8.20 -19.70 -14.30
N GLN A 352 7.71 -19.38 -15.49
CA GLN A 352 6.95 -20.28 -16.34
C GLN A 352 7.82 -21.39 -16.96
N GLN A 353 9.15 -21.22 -17.05
CA GLN A 353 10.00 -22.18 -17.73
C GLN A 353 9.90 -23.58 -17.11
N GLY A 354 9.59 -24.58 -17.94
CA GLY A 354 9.37 -25.96 -17.51
C GLY A 354 7.99 -26.24 -16.90
N LEU A 355 7.10 -25.25 -16.81
CA LEU A 355 5.69 -25.42 -16.45
C LEU A 355 4.82 -25.51 -17.71
N LYS A 356 3.87 -26.45 -17.71
CA LYS A 356 2.90 -26.60 -18.79
C LYS A 356 1.65 -25.76 -18.48
N ALA A 357 1.36 -24.74 -19.29
CA ALA A 357 0.24 -23.82 -19.05
C ALA A 357 -1.11 -24.52 -18.77
N SER A 358 -1.38 -25.63 -19.47
CA SER A 358 -2.59 -26.45 -19.26
C SER A 358 -2.74 -27.06 -17.86
N LYS A 359 -1.67 -27.07 -17.05
CA LYS A 359 -1.67 -27.59 -15.67
C LYS A 359 -1.92 -26.55 -14.60
N PHE A 360 -2.00 -25.26 -14.96
CA PHE A 360 -2.23 -24.19 -13.99
C PHE A 360 -3.58 -24.30 -13.28
N THR A 361 -4.66 -24.52 -14.05
CA THR A 361 -6.00 -24.68 -13.44
C THR A 361 -6.10 -25.97 -12.63
N ASP A 362 -5.44 -27.05 -13.06
CA ASP A 362 -5.35 -28.29 -12.29
C ASP A 362 -4.67 -28.05 -10.93
N PHE A 363 -3.56 -27.30 -10.91
CA PHE A 363 -2.87 -26.88 -9.68
C PHE A 363 -3.78 -26.04 -8.77
N CYS A 364 -4.50 -25.05 -9.32
CA CYS A 364 -5.42 -24.23 -8.54
C CYS A 364 -6.53 -25.08 -7.90
N ARG A 365 -7.11 -26.01 -8.66
CA ARG A 365 -8.15 -26.93 -8.19
C ARG A 365 -7.62 -27.84 -7.08
N GLN A 366 -6.46 -28.45 -7.31
CA GLN A 366 -5.76 -29.26 -6.32
C GLN A 366 -5.53 -28.51 -5.01
N THR A 367 -5.02 -27.28 -5.11
CA THR A 367 -4.69 -26.43 -3.96
C THR A 367 -5.91 -25.98 -3.16
N PHE A 368 -6.91 -25.40 -3.83
CA PHE A 368 -8.01 -24.71 -3.14
C PHE A 368 -9.27 -25.55 -2.95
N GLN A 369 -9.49 -26.58 -3.78
CA GLN A 369 -10.65 -27.47 -3.65
C GLN A 369 -10.28 -28.76 -2.93
N PHE A 370 -9.17 -29.40 -3.32
CA PHE A 370 -8.76 -30.69 -2.73
C PHE A 370 -7.78 -30.54 -1.57
N GLN A 371 -7.24 -29.34 -1.33
CA GLN A 371 -6.24 -29.09 -0.30
C GLN A 371 -5.02 -30.01 -0.39
N GLN A 372 -4.66 -30.39 -1.61
CA GLN A 372 -3.56 -31.29 -1.89
C GLN A 372 -3.00 -30.98 -3.27
N CYS A 373 -1.70 -30.75 -3.35
CA CYS A 373 -0.98 -30.64 -4.62
C CYS A 373 -0.10 -31.88 -4.84
N THR A 374 -0.12 -32.41 -6.07
CA THR A 374 0.56 -33.68 -6.41
C THR A 374 1.74 -33.52 -7.37
N TYR A 375 1.91 -32.35 -8.00
CA TYR A 375 2.91 -32.18 -9.05
C TYR A 375 3.49 -30.76 -9.08
N ASN A 376 4.83 -30.66 -8.99
CA ASN A 376 5.60 -29.41 -9.07
C ASN A 376 5.05 -28.29 -8.15
N CYS A 377 4.63 -28.63 -6.94
CA CYS A 377 3.92 -27.73 -6.04
C CYS A 377 4.73 -26.50 -5.66
N GLU A 378 6.05 -26.68 -5.51
CA GLU A 378 7.01 -25.63 -5.19
C GLU A 378 7.05 -24.58 -6.31
N ARG A 379 7.18 -25.04 -7.57
CA ARG A 379 7.28 -24.18 -8.76
C ARG A 379 5.94 -23.55 -9.12
N TRP A 380 4.86 -24.34 -9.15
CA TRP A 380 3.52 -23.81 -9.41
C TRP A 380 3.05 -22.87 -8.31
N GLY A 381 3.34 -23.16 -7.05
CA GLY A 381 3.03 -22.28 -5.94
C GLY A 381 3.82 -20.97 -6.01
N ARG A 382 5.12 -21.00 -6.35
CA ARG A 382 5.90 -19.76 -6.58
C ARG A 382 5.31 -18.93 -7.72
N TYR A 383 5.01 -19.58 -8.84
CA TYR A 383 4.36 -18.94 -9.99
C TYR A 383 3.02 -18.32 -9.60
N PHE A 384 2.15 -19.09 -8.94
CA PHE A 384 0.84 -18.64 -8.49
C PHE A 384 0.93 -17.45 -7.52
N MET A 385 1.84 -17.50 -6.56
CA MET A 385 2.03 -16.39 -5.61
C MET A 385 2.51 -15.13 -6.34
N SER A 386 3.26 -15.24 -7.43
CA SER A 386 3.67 -14.07 -8.22
C SER A 386 2.57 -13.59 -9.18
N ALA A 387 2.02 -14.48 -10.00
CA ALA A 387 1.07 -14.19 -11.06
C ALA A 387 -0.33 -13.86 -10.53
N VAL A 388 -0.75 -14.48 -9.43
CA VAL A 388 -2.09 -14.26 -8.86
C VAL A 388 -2.00 -13.41 -7.62
N PHE A 389 -1.28 -13.84 -6.58
CA PHE A 389 -1.29 -13.13 -5.29
C PHE A 389 -0.66 -11.74 -5.39
N SER A 390 0.63 -11.64 -5.72
CA SER A 390 1.33 -10.35 -5.81
C SER A 390 0.74 -9.44 -6.88
N ALA A 391 0.34 -9.98 -8.03
CA ALA A 391 -0.34 -9.21 -9.06
C ALA A 391 -1.68 -8.63 -8.57
N SER A 392 -2.45 -9.40 -7.80
CA SER A 392 -3.70 -8.92 -7.19
C SER A 392 -3.46 -7.90 -6.09
N VAL A 393 -2.36 -8.01 -5.33
CA VAL A 393 -1.95 -6.99 -4.35
C VAL A 393 -1.67 -5.66 -5.05
N ARG A 394 -1.02 -5.71 -6.23
CA ARG A 394 -0.81 -4.51 -7.05
C ARG A 394 -2.14 -3.94 -7.55
N ASN A 395 -3.01 -4.78 -8.11
CA ASN A 395 -4.27 -4.34 -8.69
C ASN A 395 -5.39 -5.35 -8.38
N PHE A 396 -6.34 -4.95 -7.54
CA PHE A 396 -7.42 -5.85 -7.11
C PHE A 396 -8.28 -6.40 -8.26
N ARG A 397 -8.37 -5.69 -9.40
CA ARG A 397 -9.09 -6.19 -10.58
C ARG A 397 -8.53 -7.50 -11.11
N THR A 398 -7.23 -7.73 -10.91
CA THR A 398 -6.55 -8.97 -11.32
C THR A 398 -7.13 -10.19 -10.60
N PHE A 399 -7.52 -10.07 -9.33
CA PHE A 399 -8.11 -11.19 -8.60
C PHE A 399 -9.50 -11.56 -9.12
N SER A 400 -10.33 -10.55 -9.41
CA SER A 400 -11.65 -10.74 -10.02
C SER A 400 -11.53 -11.48 -11.36
N LEU A 401 -10.57 -11.08 -12.20
CA LEU A 401 -10.28 -11.73 -13.48
C LEU A 401 -9.77 -13.16 -13.32
N PHE A 402 -8.92 -13.42 -12.31
CA PHE A 402 -8.44 -14.76 -12.00
C PHE A 402 -9.61 -15.69 -11.69
N LEU A 403 -10.51 -15.28 -10.80
CA LEU A 403 -11.67 -16.09 -10.47
C LEU A 403 -12.58 -16.33 -11.68
N MET A 404 -12.86 -15.28 -12.47
CA MET A 404 -13.64 -15.41 -13.72
C MET A 404 -13.00 -16.40 -14.70
N SER A 405 -11.68 -16.36 -14.85
CA SER A 405 -10.95 -17.21 -15.79
C SER A 405 -10.97 -18.68 -15.36
N VAL A 406 -10.78 -18.95 -14.06
CA VAL A 406 -10.84 -20.32 -13.51
C VAL A 406 -12.25 -20.89 -13.62
N ILE A 407 -13.27 -20.10 -13.28
CA ILE A 407 -14.68 -20.50 -13.44
C ILE A 407 -14.99 -20.78 -14.91
N GLY A 408 -14.64 -19.86 -15.81
CA GLY A 408 -14.86 -20.03 -17.24
C GLY A 408 -14.11 -21.23 -17.82
N CYS A 409 -12.93 -21.56 -17.29
CA CYS A 409 -12.22 -22.79 -17.64
C CYS A 409 -12.99 -24.06 -17.24
N GLU A 410 -13.47 -24.14 -16.00
CA GLU A 410 -14.22 -25.32 -15.51
C GLU A 410 -15.56 -25.49 -16.22
N VAL A 411 -16.24 -24.39 -16.54
CA VAL A 411 -17.45 -24.40 -17.38
C VAL A 411 -17.13 -24.91 -18.79
N GLY A 412 -16.05 -24.41 -19.41
CA GLY A 412 -15.62 -24.89 -20.74
C GLY A 412 -15.26 -26.37 -20.76
N ARG A 413 -14.55 -26.86 -19.75
CA ARG A 413 -14.20 -28.29 -19.59
C ARG A 413 -15.43 -29.19 -19.52
N SER A 414 -16.49 -28.73 -18.85
CA SER A 414 -17.76 -29.45 -18.78
C SER A 414 -18.43 -29.61 -20.15
N GLY A 415 -18.06 -28.78 -21.13
CA GLY A 415 -18.47 -28.88 -22.54
C GLY A 415 -17.56 -29.69 -23.45
N GLY A 416 -16.51 -30.33 -22.92
CA GLY A 416 -15.65 -31.25 -23.68
C GLY A 416 -14.46 -30.61 -24.40
N SER A 417 -14.12 -29.34 -24.15
CA SER A 417 -12.87 -28.73 -24.63
C SER A 417 -12.18 -27.90 -23.55
N ASP A 418 -10.84 -27.92 -23.54
CA ASP A 418 -10.07 -27.00 -22.70
C ASP A 418 -10.23 -25.58 -23.25
N SER A 419 -10.89 -24.73 -22.47
CA SER A 419 -11.06 -23.33 -22.80
C SER A 419 -9.70 -22.62 -22.82
N PRO A 420 -9.46 -21.67 -23.75
CA PRO A 420 -8.28 -20.81 -23.69
C PRO A 420 -8.15 -20.01 -22.38
N LEU A 421 -9.22 -19.91 -21.57
CA LEU A 421 -9.19 -19.31 -20.23
C LEU A 421 -8.37 -20.13 -19.22
N CYS A 422 -8.22 -21.43 -19.43
CA CYS A 422 -7.49 -22.33 -18.53
C CYS A 422 -6.00 -21.97 -18.39
N SER A 423 -5.47 -21.20 -19.34
CA SER A 423 -4.10 -20.68 -19.37
C SER A 423 -4.05 -19.15 -19.40
N ALA A 424 -5.14 -18.43 -19.18
CA ALA A 424 -5.16 -16.96 -19.30
C ALA A 424 -4.22 -16.24 -18.31
N PHE A 425 -3.92 -16.88 -17.18
CA PHE A 425 -2.96 -16.41 -16.19
C PHE A 425 -1.56 -17.01 -16.38
N VAL A 426 -1.30 -17.61 -17.55
CA VAL A 426 0.00 -18.19 -17.92
C VAL A 426 0.41 -17.70 -19.31
N GLY A 427 1.33 -16.74 -19.35
CA GLY A 427 1.87 -16.16 -20.58
C GLY A 427 1.35 -14.76 -20.85
N ASP A 428 1.45 -14.33 -22.12
CA ASP A 428 1.33 -12.91 -22.49
C ASP A 428 -0.09 -12.33 -22.34
N ASP A 429 -1.12 -13.18 -22.25
CA ASP A 429 -2.51 -12.78 -21.98
C ASP A 429 -2.72 -12.27 -20.54
N HIS A 430 -1.74 -12.47 -19.65
CA HIS A 430 -1.80 -12.02 -18.28
C HIS A 430 -1.95 -10.48 -18.20
N PRO A 431 -2.98 -9.93 -17.53
CA PRO A 431 -3.26 -8.48 -17.56
C PRO A 431 -2.13 -7.59 -17.05
N MET A 432 -1.30 -8.14 -16.16
CA MET A 432 -0.17 -7.43 -15.52
C MET A 432 1.19 -7.70 -16.21
N ILE A 433 1.21 -8.36 -17.36
CA ILE A 433 2.41 -8.45 -18.20
C ILE A 433 2.31 -7.38 -19.28
N THR A 434 3.25 -6.45 -19.31
CA THR A 434 3.29 -5.31 -20.24
C THR A 434 4.65 -5.21 -20.91
N ASP A 435 4.67 -4.63 -22.11
CA ASP A 435 5.93 -4.35 -22.82
C ASP A 435 6.65 -3.15 -22.19
N GLU A 436 5.89 -2.24 -21.58
CA GLU A 436 6.41 -1.11 -20.83
C GLU A 436 6.81 -1.53 -19.40
N PRO A 437 7.90 -0.98 -18.84
CA PRO A 437 8.31 -1.27 -17.47
C PRO A 437 7.27 -0.76 -16.48
N TRP A 438 7.18 -1.46 -15.35
CA TRP A 438 6.31 -1.04 -14.27
C TRP A 438 6.74 0.32 -13.70
N PRO A 439 5.77 1.18 -13.38
CA PRO A 439 5.98 2.38 -12.56
C PRO A 439 6.86 2.17 -11.31
N GLU A 440 7.79 3.10 -11.03
CA GLU A 440 8.65 3.02 -9.83
C GLU A 440 7.90 3.21 -8.50
N GLN A 441 6.86 4.06 -8.49
CA GLN A 441 5.97 4.26 -7.34
C GLN A 441 4.59 3.69 -7.67
N LEU A 442 4.34 2.46 -7.24
CA LEU A 442 3.04 1.82 -7.41
C LEU A 442 2.21 2.00 -6.15
N LYS A 443 1.08 2.69 -6.34
CA LYS A 443 -0.08 2.50 -5.47
C LYS A 443 -0.48 1.01 -5.50
N ARG A 444 -1.24 0.55 -4.51
CA ARG A 444 -1.69 -0.85 -4.43
C ARG A 444 -3.21 -0.97 -4.40
N GLY A 445 -3.71 -2.20 -4.49
CA GLY A 445 -5.12 -2.52 -4.35
C GLY A 445 -5.99 -1.86 -5.43
N PHE A 446 -6.97 -1.06 -5.01
CA PHE A 446 -7.84 -0.32 -5.92
C PHE A 446 -7.11 0.72 -6.78
N TYR A 447 -5.97 1.23 -6.29
CA TYR A 447 -5.28 2.36 -6.91
C TYR A 447 -4.08 1.96 -7.78
N GLY A 448 -3.64 0.69 -7.77
CA GLY A 448 -2.34 0.35 -8.36
C GLY A 448 -2.23 0.36 -9.88
N CYS A 449 -3.36 0.36 -10.58
CA CYS A 449 -3.43 0.61 -12.02
C CYS A 449 -4.33 1.82 -12.29
N THR A 450 -3.92 2.97 -11.76
CA THR A 450 -4.59 4.27 -11.91
C THR A 450 -3.58 5.38 -12.19
N VAL A 451 -4.07 6.48 -12.75
CA VAL A 451 -3.32 7.73 -12.89
C VAL A 451 -4.23 8.89 -12.51
N ASP A 452 -3.70 9.87 -11.79
CA ASP A 452 -4.50 10.98 -11.26
C ASP A 452 -5.09 11.85 -12.38
N ASN A 453 -4.32 12.07 -13.46
CA ASN A 453 -4.80 12.69 -14.70
C ASN A 453 -4.21 11.97 -15.91
N TYR A 454 -5.04 11.19 -16.60
CA TYR A 454 -4.62 10.40 -17.76
C TYR A 454 -4.08 11.25 -18.91
N GLN A 455 -4.72 12.39 -19.20
CA GLN A 455 -4.33 13.25 -20.33
C GLN A 455 -2.98 13.95 -20.10
N MET A 456 -2.64 14.21 -18.84
CA MET A 456 -1.37 14.84 -18.44
C MET A 456 -0.27 13.83 -18.08
N ALA A 457 -0.59 12.54 -18.03
CA ALA A 457 0.39 11.52 -17.69
C ALA A 457 1.45 11.38 -18.80
N PRO A 458 2.70 11.02 -18.47
CA PRO A 458 3.73 10.71 -19.46
C PRO A 458 3.26 9.63 -20.47
N GLN A 459 3.71 9.71 -21.73
CA GLN A 459 3.26 8.80 -22.80
C GLN A 459 3.47 7.32 -22.48
N ASN A 460 4.62 6.97 -21.89
CA ASN A 460 4.89 5.60 -21.45
C ASN A 460 3.90 5.13 -20.36
N ARG A 461 3.47 6.02 -19.45
CA ARG A 461 2.44 5.73 -18.45
C ARG A 461 1.06 5.56 -19.06
N GLN A 462 0.72 6.37 -20.07
CA GLN A 462 -0.54 6.20 -20.81
C GLN A 462 -0.54 4.87 -21.57
N SER A 463 0.53 4.55 -22.30
CA SER A 463 0.71 3.30 -23.04
C SER A 463 0.63 2.08 -22.13
N TRP A 464 1.37 2.10 -21.02
CA TRP A 464 1.34 1.04 -20.00
C TRP A 464 -0.08 0.80 -19.47
N LEU A 465 -0.78 1.86 -19.06
CA LEU A 465 -2.13 1.73 -18.49
C LEU A 465 -3.14 1.26 -19.56
N ASP A 466 -3.05 1.75 -20.79
CA ASP A 466 -3.87 1.29 -21.91
C ASP A 466 -3.69 -0.20 -22.17
N GLN A 467 -2.44 -0.71 -22.16
CA GLN A 467 -2.15 -2.15 -22.33
C GLN A 467 -2.78 -3.00 -21.23
N VAL A 468 -2.62 -2.59 -19.96
CA VAL A 468 -3.22 -3.30 -18.82
C VAL A 468 -4.74 -3.35 -18.97
N VAL A 469 -5.39 -2.20 -19.15
CA VAL A 469 -6.85 -2.09 -19.22
C VAL A 469 -7.40 -2.81 -20.47
N ALA A 470 -6.68 -2.81 -21.58
CA ALA A 470 -7.04 -3.56 -22.78
C ALA A 470 -7.10 -5.08 -22.50
N LYS A 471 -6.06 -5.61 -21.85
CA LYS A 471 -5.99 -7.03 -21.47
C LYS A 471 -7.06 -7.39 -20.45
N GLU A 472 -7.27 -6.54 -19.44
CA GLU A 472 -8.34 -6.70 -18.45
C GLU A 472 -9.72 -6.81 -19.13
N ASN A 473 -10.03 -5.87 -20.02
CA ASN A 473 -11.31 -5.86 -20.75
C ASN A 473 -11.45 -7.09 -21.66
N ALA A 474 -10.41 -7.45 -22.41
CA ALA A 474 -10.44 -8.61 -23.31
C ALA A 474 -10.68 -9.91 -22.53
N LEU A 475 -9.98 -10.09 -21.41
CA LEU A 475 -10.13 -11.29 -20.58
C LEU A 475 -11.50 -11.34 -19.90
N TYR A 476 -12.01 -10.21 -19.43
CA TYR A 476 -13.37 -10.12 -18.90
C TYR A 476 -14.42 -10.54 -19.93
N VAL A 477 -14.38 -9.94 -21.14
CA VAL A 477 -15.33 -10.23 -22.23
C VAL A 477 -15.29 -11.71 -22.60
N LYS A 478 -14.10 -12.28 -22.76
CA LYS A 478 -13.92 -13.70 -23.11
C LYS A 478 -14.46 -14.63 -22.01
N SER A 479 -14.20 -14.30 -20.74
CA SER A 479 -14.71 -15.05 -19.59
C SER A 479 -16.22 -15.04 -19.55
N LYS A 480 -16.82 -13.85 -19.72
CA LYS A 480 -18.27 -13.68 -19.77
C LYS A 480 -18.92 -14.48 -20.89
N GLN A 481 -18.40 -14.37 -22.12
CA GLN A 481 -18.95 -15.09 -23.28
C GLN A 481 -18.98 -16.61 -23.08
N ILE A 482 -17.93 -17.17 -22.48
CA ILE A 482 -17.88 -18.60 -22.19
C ILE A 482 -18.89 -18.98 -21.10
N MET A 483 -19.02 -18.19 -20.04
CA MET A 483 -20.04 -18.46 -19.01
C MET A 483 -21.47 -18.36 -19.57
N ASP A 484 -21.74 -17.38 -20.44
CA ASP A 484 -23.06 -17.19 -21.07
C ASP A 484 -23.41 -18.29 -22.09
N ALA A 485 -22.41 -18.82 -22.82
CA ALA A 485 -22.63 -19.85 -23.84
C ALA A 485 -23.11 -21.19 -23.26
N PHE A 486 -22.79 -21.47 -22.00
CA PHE A 486 -23.13 -22.71 -21.30
C PHE A 486 -24.46 -22.62 -20.54
N ASN A 487 -25.49 -22.01 -21.14
CA ASN A 487 -26.92 -22.21 -20.85
C ASN A 487 -27.33 -22.36 -19.36
N HIS A 488 -26.65 -21.73 -18.41
CA HIS A 488 -27.21 -21.41 -17.10
C HIS A 488 -28.08 -20.17 -17.30
N LYS A 489 -29.22 -20.34 -17.96
CA LYS A 489 -30.11 -19.24 -18.40
C LYS A 489 -30.60 -18.31 -17.27
N ASP A 490 -30.31 -18.62 -16.02
CA ASP A 490 -30.81 -17.91 -14.85
C ASP A 490 -29.71 -17.46 -13.86
N GLU A 491 -28.41 -17.62 -14.17
CA GLU A 491 -27.33 -17.24 -13.26
C GLU A 491 -26.43 -16.15 -13.85
N THR A 492 -26.48 -14.97 -13.25
CA THR A 492 -25.56 -13.86 -13.55
C THR A 492 -24.16 -14.18 -13.02
N GLU A 493 -23.14 -13.44 -13.45
CA GLU A 493 -21.77 -13.55 -12.91
C GLU A 493 -21.78 -13.51 -11.37
N LEU A 494 -22.70 -12.74 -10.80
CA LEU A 494 -22.92 -12.56 -9.37
C LEU A 494 -23.53 -13.76 -8.66
N ASP A 495 -24.36 -14.52 -9.36
CA ASP A 495 -24.95 -15.73 -8.81
C ASP A 495 -23.86 -16.79 -8.68
N ILE A 496 -22.96 -16.88 -9.65
CA ILE A 496 -21.79 -17.77 -9.61
C ILE A 496 -20.85 -17.36 -8.48
N PHE A 497 -20.47 -16.09 -8.38
CA PHE A 497 -19.60 -15.62 -7.30
C PHE A 497 -20.26 -15.67 -5.92
N GLY A 498 -21.56 -15.39 -5.85
CA GLY A 498 -22.36 -15.46 -4.63
C GLY A 498 -22.47 -16.89 -4.09
N LYS A 499 -22.52 -17.91 -4.97
CA LYS A 499 -22.51 -19.33 -4.57
C LYS A 499 -21.19 -19.77 -3.97
N ILE A 500 -20.08 -19.21 -4.45
CA ILE A 500 -18.73 -19.48 -3.91
C ILE A 500 -18.52 -18.75 -2.56
N LYS A 501 -19.47 -17.89 -2.14
CA LYS A 501 -19.49 -17.16 -0.86
C LYS A 501 -18.26 -16.28 -0.59
N VAL A 502 -17.56 -15.88 -1.65
CA VAL A 502 -16.37 -15.02 -1.59
C VAL A 502 -16.70 -13.54 -1.78
N MET A 503 -17.96 -13.22 -2.13
CA MET A 503 -18.43 -11.86 -2.41
C MET A 503 -19.42 -11.34 -1.38
N ASN A 504 -19.34 -10.04 -1.08
CA ASN A 504 -20.35 -9.31 -0.33
C ASN A 504 -21.45 -8.78 -1.28
N LYS A 505 -22.63 -9.40 -1.23
CA LYS A 505 -23.77 -9.06 -2.09
C LYS A 505 -24.30 -7.63 -1.86
N TYR A 506 -24.25 -7.13 -0.62
CA TYR A 506 -24.72 -5.77 -0.29
C TYR A 506 -23.87 -4.71 -0.97
N VAL A 507 -22.54 -4.87 -0.89
CA VAL A 507 -21.58 -3.96 -1.53
C VAL A 507 -21.78 -3.93 -3.04
N PHE A 508 -21.99 -5.10 -3.63
CA PHE A 508 -22.24 -5.19 -5.06
C PHE A 508 -23.49 -4.37 -5.45
N SER A 509 -24.58 -4.50 -4.69
CA SER A 509 -25.80 -3.71 -4.89
C SER A 509 -25.53 -2.20 -4.73
N SER A 510 -24.79 -1.79 -3.70
CA SER A 510 -24.42 -0.37 -3.49
C SER A 510 -23.56 0.19 -4.63
N TYR A 511 -22.61 -0.60 -5.16
CA TYR A 511 -21.81 -0.18 -6.32
C TYR A 511 -22.70 0.02 -7.54
N LEU A 512 -23.62 -0.90 -7.82
CA LEU A 512 -24.53 -0.75 -8.96
C LEU A 512 -25.43 0.48 -8.85
N GLU A 513 -25.92 0.80 -7.65
CA GLU A 513 -26.70 2.03 -7.42
C GLU A 513 -25.88 3.29 -7.67
N TYR A 514 -24.66 3.35 -7.12
CA TYR A 514 -23.71 4.42 -7.37
C TYR A 514 -23.44 4.57 -8.88
N PHE A 515 -23.09 3.45 -9.52
CA PHE A 515 -22.77 3.40 -10.94
C PHE A 515 -23.95 3.90 -11.79
N ARG A 516 -25.18 3.45 -11.53
CA ARG A 516 -26.41 3.96 -12.19
C ARG A 516 -26.62 5.47 -12.02
N GLY A 517 -26.09 6.06 -10.95
CA GLY A 517 -26.09 7.49 -10.70
C GLY A 517 -25.09 8.27 -11.58
N THR A 518 -24.03 7.62 -12.06
CA THR A 518 -22.99 8.27 -12.89
C THR A 518 -23.49 8.53 -14.33
N PRO A 519 -22.87 9.48 -15.06
CA PRO A 519 -23.18 9.71 -16.47
C PRO A 519 -23.02 8.45 -17.34
N GLU A 520 -22.12 7.54 -16.94
CA GLU A 520 -21.87 6.27 -17.63
C GLU A 520 -22.94 5.22 -17.30
N GLY A 521 -23.29 5.02 -16.02
CA GLY A 521 -24.32 4.05 -15.66
C GLY A 521 -25.73 4.43 -16.10
N LYS A 522 -26.01 5.73 -16.30
CA LYS A 522 -27.25 6.20 -16.97
C LYS A 522 -27.36 5.73 -18.42
N LYS A 523 -26.23 5.49 -19.11
CA LYS A 523 -26.19 4.95 -20.48
C LYS A 523 -26.31 3.41 -20.52
N LEU A 524 -25.90 2.73 -19.45
CA LEU A 524 -25.87 1.26 -19.30
C LEU A 524 -27.18 0.62 -18.80
N LYS A 525 -28.28 1.37 -18.73
CA LYS A 525 -29.62 0.90 -18.27
C LYS A 525 -30.21 -0.29 -19.08
N ARG A 526 -29.49 -0.83 -20.07
CA ARG A 526 -29.82 -2.02 -20.87
C ARG A 526 -29.04 -3.30 -20.48
N GLY A 527 -28.23 -3.26 -19.42
CA GLY A 527 -27.38 -4.37 -18.97
C GLY A 527 -25.99 -4.34 -19.62
N CYS A 528 -25.03 -5.10 -19.08
CA CYS A 528 -23.68 -5.29 -19.66
C CYS A 528 -23.78 -6.16 -20.94
N THR A 529 -24.61 -5.76 -21.92
CA THR A 529 -24.71 -6.37 -23.25
C THR A 529 -23.76 -5.68 -24.20
N SER A 530 -22.91 -6.47 -24.85
CA SER A 530 -22.06 -6.02 -25.95
C SER A 530 -22.89 -5.30 -27.02
N GLY A 531 -22.68 -3.99 -27.17
CA GLY A 531 -23.19 -3.25 -28.31
C GLY A 531 -22.41 -3.64 -29.57
N PHE A 532 -22.75 -4.77 -30.17
CA PHE A 532 -22.36 -5.12 -31.53
C PHE A 532 -23.53 -5.80 -32.22
N GLN A 533 -24.46 -4.98 -32.69
CA GLN A 533 -25.23 -5.19 -33.91
C GLN A 533 -25.64 -3.79 -34.41
N GLN A 534 -24.83 -3.23 -35.29
CA GLN A 534 -25.30 -2.24 -36.26
C GLN A 534 -24.90 -2.74 -37.64
N ASN A 535 -25.91 -2.74 -38.51
CA ASN A 535 -26.01 -3.24 -39.88
C ASN A 535 -24.74 -3.20 -40.74
#